data_AF-A0A1M7NBI2-F1
#
_entry.id   AF-A0A1M7NBI2-F1
#
_cell.length_a   1.000
_cell.length_b   1.000
_cell.length_c   1.000
_cell.angle_alpha   90.00
_cell.angle_beta   90.00
_cell.angle_gamma   90.00
#
_symmetry.space_group_name_H-M   'P 1'
#
loop_
_entity.id
_entity.type
_entity.pdbx_description
1 polymer ?
#
loop_
_entity_poly.entity_id
_entity_poly.type
_entity_poly.pdbx_seq_one_letter_code
_entity_poly.pdbx_strand_id
1 'polypeptide(L)'
;MKKTIYTLAAITVMAATLLLGCNTSTKKQEDAIDDVADARENTEDAKEELMLSKKEANANEWKKIKKETNTRITENKIRIAQLKIKMTKSGYSIDTLYAKKIEELEQKNKNIKIKVDSYKNDTTDDWELFKREYIHDINELNRAIKEVTVYNKK
;
A
#
# COMPACT_ATOMS: atom_id res chain seq x y z
N MET A 1 4.27 -61.35 -1.12
CA MET A 1 5.47 -62.06 -1.61
C MET A 1 6.06 -61.26 -2.78
N LYS A 2 7.35 -60.92 -2.65
CA LYS A 2 8.40 -60.80 -3.69
C LYS A 2 8.15 -59.83 -4.88
N LYS A 3 8.78 -58.64 -4.90
CA LYS A 3 10.17 -58.29 -5.36
C LYS A 3 10.19 -57.90 -6.85
N THR A 4 10.28 -56.61 -7.16
CA THR A 4 11.47 -55.86 -7.67
C THR A 4 12.00 -56.29 -9.03
N ILE A 5 12.03 -55.35 -9.98
CA ILE A 5 13.15 -55.21 -10.92
C ILE A 5 13.52 -53.72 -11.02
N TYR A 6 14.68 -53.40 -10.44
CA TYR A 6 15.50 -52.23 -10.74
C TYR A 6 16.26 -52.51 -12.04
N THR A 7 16.28 -51.56 -12.98
CA THR A 7 17.27 -51.42 -14.06
C THR A 7 17.00 -50.07 -14.74
N LEU A 8 17.95 -49.23 -15.12
CA LEU A 8 19.38 -49.03 -14.87
C LEU A 8 19.67 -47.66 -15.52
N ALA A 9 20.53 -46.87 -14.91
CA ALA A 9 20.90 -45.54 -15.38
C ALA A 9 21.55 -45.52 -16.78
N ALA A 10 21.34 -44.43 -17.52
CA ALA A 10 22.34 -43.88 -18.43
C ALA A 10 22.20 -42.34 -18.46
N ILE A 11 22.91 -41.70 -17.54
CA ILE A 11 23.29 -40.29 -17.66
C ILE A 11 24.30 -40.22 -18.79
N THR A 12 23.92 -39.65 -19.93
CA THR A 12 24.89 -39.12 -20.89
C THR A 12 24.74 -37.63 -20.96
N VAL A 13 25.52 -36.95 -20.12
CA VAL A 13 25.99 -35.60 -20.35
C VAL A 13 26.83 -35.64 -21.63
N MET A 14 26.32 -35.06 -22.72
CA MET A 14 27.17 -34.64 -23.83
C MET A 14 27.45 -33.16 -23.67
N ALA A 15 28.54 -32.88 -22.94
CA ALA A 15 29.23 -31.61 -23.04
C ALA A 15 30.18 -31.64 -24.26
N ALA A 16 30.25 -30.49 -24.92
CA ALA A 16 31.32 -30.05 -25.79
C ALA A 16 31.51 -30.77 -27.14
N THR A 17 30.76 -30.28 -28.13
CA THR A 17 31.40 -29.78 -29.36
C THR A 17 31.05 -28.31 -29.54
N LEU A 18 31.63 -27.47 -28.68
CA LEU A 18 31.99 -26.12 -29.08
C LEU A 18 33.23 -26.25 -29.96
N LEU A 19 33.35 -25.38 -30.96
CA LEU A 19 34.34 -25.37 -32.05
C LEU A 19 33.92 -26.22 -33.25
N LEU A 20 33.10 -25.61 -34.12
CA LEU A 20 33.33 -25.49 -35.57
C LEU A 20 32.20 -24.63 -36.16
N GLY A 21 32.52 -23.36 -36.46
CA GLY A 21 31.74 -22.53 -37.39
C GLY A 21 30.60 -21.71 -36.80
N CYS A 22 30.89 -20.64 -36.07
CA CYS A 22 29.98 -19.49 -36.04
C CYS A 22 30.03 -18.81 -37.43
N ASN A 23 29.31 -19.38 -38.39
CA ASN A 23 29.08 -18.83 -39.72
C ASN A 23 27.59 -18.91 -40.08
N THR A 24 26.73 -18.67 -39.08
CA THR A 24 25.30 -18.51 -39.28
C THR A 24 24.96 -17.03 -39.21
N SER A 25 25.02 -16.40 -40.38
CA SER A 25 24.35 -15.16 -40.79
C SER A 25 23.99 -14.17 -39.67
N THR A 26 24.73 -13.06 -39.60
CA THR A 26 24.42 -11.84 -38.82
C THR A 26 22.93 -11.52 -38.74
N LYS A 27 22.19 -11.75 -39.84
CA LYS A 27 20.73 -11.62 -39.93
C LYS A 27 19.94 -12.37 -38.85
N LYS A 28 20.27 -13.62 -38.53
CA LYS A 28 19.56 -14.39 -37.48
C LYS A 28 19.82 -13.88 -36.06
N GLN A 29 20.98 -13.24 -35.85
CA GLN A 29 21.32 -12.62 -34.58
C GLN A 29 20.64 -11.25 -34.44
N GLU A 30 20.56 -10.49 -35.53
CA GLU A 30 19.79 -9.24 -35.60
C GLU A 30 18.29 -9.48 -35.37
N ASP A 31 17.69 -10.46 -36.09
CA ASP A 31 16.27 -10.81 -35.92
C ASP A 31 15.95 -11.20 -34.45
N ALA A 32 16.84 -11.96 -33.79
CA ALA A 32 16.64 -12.35 -32.40
C ALA A 32 16.86 -11.19 -31.39
N ILE A 33 17.64 -10.17 -31.75
CA ILE A 33 17.82 -8.97 -30.93
C ILE A 33 16.58 -8.06 -31.06
N ASP A 34 16.06 -7.90 -32.27
CA ASP A 34 14.83 -7.15 -32.54
C ASP A 34 13.62 -7.82 -31.85
N ASP A 35 13.45 -9.14 -31.96
CA ASP A 35 12.38 -9.88 -31.26
C ASP A 35 12.42 -9.67 -29.73
N VAL A 36 13.62 -9.63 -29.14
CA VAL A 36 13.79 -9.39 -27.70
C VAL A 36 13.53 -7.92 -27.33
N ALA A 37 13.91 -6.98 -28.21
CA ALA A 37 13.61 -5.57 -28.02
C ALA A 37 12.10 -5.31 -28.07
N ASP A 38 11.42 -5.83 -29.09
CA ASP A 38 9.97 -5.75 -29.27
C ASP A 38 9.23 -6.41 -28.11
N ALA A 39 9.66 -7.59 -27.65
CA ALA A 39 9.06 -8.25 -26.51
C ALA A 39 9.19 -7.42 -25.22
N ARG A 40 10.31 -6.70 -25.04
CA ARG A 40 10.51 -5.80 -23.89
C ARG A 40 9.63 -4.56 -24.00
N GLU A 41 9.57 -3.93 -25.17
CA GLU A 41 8.71 -2.76 -25.42
C GLU A 41 7.24 -3.09 -25.17
N ASN A 42 6.73 -4.16 -25.78
CA ASN A 42 5.36 -4.65 -25.55
C ASN A 42 5.08 -4.95 -24.07
N THR A 43 6.07 -5.44 -23.33
CA THR A 43 5.93 -5.71 -21.89
C THR A 43 5.84 -4.43 -21.07
N GLU A 44 6.62 -3.40 -21.42
CA GLU A 44 6.55 -2.10 -20.75
C GLU A 44 5.24 -1.37 -21.09
N ASP A 45 4.80 -1.40 -22.35
CA ASP A 45 3.51 -0.82 -22.77
C ASP A 45 2.34 -1.49 -22.04
N ALA A 46 2.32 -2.82 -21.97
CA ALA A 46 1.28 -3.56 -21.24
C ALA A 46 1.26 -3.22 -19.73
N LYS A 47 2.43 -2.95 -19.12
CA LYS A 47 2.50 -2.48 -17.73
C LYS A 47 1.95 -1.07 -17.58
N GLU A 48 2.26 -0.17 -18.52
CA GLU A 48 1.76 1.20 -18.52
C GLU A 48 0.23 1.23 -18.69
N GLU A 49 -0.32 0.48 -19.64
CA GLU A 49 -1.77 0.37 -19.85
C GLU A 49 -2.49 -0.19 -18.61
N LEU A 50 -1.92 -1.25 -18.00
CA LEU A 50 -2.46 -1.80 -16.76
C LEU A 50 -2.44 -0.78 -15.63
N MET A 51 -1.38 0.04 -15.54
CA MET A 51 -1.27 1.11 -14.55
C MET A 51 -2.32 2.19 -14.74
N LEU A 52 -2.52 2.65 -15.98
CA LEU A 52 -3.53 3.64 -16.32
C LEU A 52 -4.94 3.13 -15.99
N SER A 53 -5.25 1.88 -16.38
CA SER A 53 -6.54 1.25 -16.10
C SER A 53 -6.82 1.14 -14.59
N LYS A 54 -5.84 0.69 -13.79
CA LYS A 54 -5.96 0.64 -12.32
C LYS A 54 -6.18 2.03 -11.72
N LYS A 55 -5.46 3.04 -12.18
CA LYS A 55 -5.59 4.43 -11.73
C LYS A 55 -6.99 4.97 -11.99
N GLU A 56 -7.53 4.74 -13.18
CA GLU A 56 -8.88 5.16 -13.54
C GLU A 56 -9.94 4.45 -12.69
N ALA A 57 -9.81 3.14 -12.49
CA ALA A 57 -10.72 2.36 -11.66
C ALA A 57 -10.78 2.87 -10.21
N ASN A 58 -9.64 3.27 -9.64
CA ASN A 58 -9.54 3.71 -8.25
C ASN A 58 -9.88 5.20 -8.05
N ALA A 59 -9.91 6.01 -9.11
CA ALA A 59 -10.04 7.47 -9.00
C ALA A 59 -11.31 7.93 -8.26
N ASN A 60 -12.43 7.23 -8.47
CA ASN A 60 -13.70 7.58 -7.83
C ASN A 60 -13.72 7.20 -6.35
N GLU A 61 -13.23 6.01 -6.00
CA GLU A 61 -13.08 5.57 -4.62
C GLU A 61 -12.12 6.50 -3.86
N TRP A 62 -11.03 6.91 -4.51
CA TRP A 62 -10.09 7.88 -3.99
C TRP A 62 -10.73 9.23 -3.66
N LYS A 63 -11.47 9.82 -4.60
CA LYS A 63 -12.22 11.07 -4.37
C LYS A 63 -13.20 10.94 -3.20
N LYS A 64 -13.85 9.78 -3.06
CA LYS A 64 -14.76 9.50 -1.93
C LYS A 64 -14.02 9.46 -0.61
N ILE A 65 -12.90 8.73 -0.50
CA ILE A 65 -12.06 8.69 0.71
C ILE A 65 -11.60 10.10 1.09
N LYS A 66 -11.16 10.92 0.12
CA LYS A 66 -10.74 12.30 0.38
C LYS A 66 -11.88 13.16 0.94
N LYS A 67 -13.07 13.08 0.35
CA LYS A 67 -14.27 13.81 0.84
C LYS A 67 -14.65 13.36 2.25
N GLU A 68 -14.76 12.05 2.48
CA GLU A 68 -15.11 11.49 3.78
C GLU A 68 -14.08 11.84 4.86
N THR A 69 -12.80 11.82 4.52
CA THR A 69 -11.72 12.24 5.41
C THR A 69 -11.91 13.69 5.84
N ASN A 70 -12.13 14.61 4.91
CA ASN A 70 -12.33 16.02 5.25
C ASN A 70 -13.54 16.24 6.18
N THR A 71 -14.65 15.53 5.95
CA THR A 71 -15.81 15.55 6.85
C THR A 71 -15.43 15.04 8.23
N ARG A 72 -14.81 13.85 8.33
CA ARG A 72 -14.40 13.22 9.60
C ARG A 72 -13.41 14.08 10.38
N ILE A 73 -12.43 14.69 9.71
CA ILE A 73 -11.47 15.61 10.33
C ILE A 73 -12.19 16.81 10.96
N THR A 74 -13.20 17.35 10.27
CA THR A 74 -13.99 18.47 10.80
C THR A 74 -14.80 18.05 12.03
N GLU A 75 -15.48 16.92 11.97
CA GLU A 75 -16.22 16.36 13.12
C GLU A 75 -15.30 16.07 14.31
N ASN A 76 -14.13 15.50 14.06
CA ASN A 76 -13.17 15.18 15.13
C ASN A 76 -12.59 16.44 15.75
N LYS A 77 -12.32 17.49 14.98
CA LYS A 77 -11.92 18.80 15.53
C LYS A 77 -12.98 19.38 16.47
N ILE A 78 -14.26 19.27 16.11
CA ILE A 78 -15.36 19.71 16.98
C ILE A 78 -15.38 18.88 18.28
N ARG A 79 -15.26 17.55 18.18
CA ARG A 79 -15.22 16.67 19.37
C ARG A 79 -14.03 16.98 20.28
N ILE A 80 -12.83 17.17 19.71
CA ILE A 80 -11.63 17.52 20.46
C ILE A 80 -11.80 18.88 21.15
N ALA A 81 -12.37 19.88 20.48
CA ALA A 81 -12.66 21.17 21.09
C ALA A 81 -13.65 21.04 22.26
N GLN A 82 -14.68 20.20 22.13
CA GLN A 82 -15.59 19.90 23.24
C GLN A 82 -14.89 19.20 24.41
N LEU A 83 -13.96 18.29 24.14
CA LEU A 83 -13.15 17.64 25.18
C LEU A 83 -12.24 18.65 25.91
N LYS A 84 -11.65 19.60 25.18
CA LYS A 84 -10.87 20.73 25.75
C LYS A 84 -11.72 21.62 26.68
N ILE A 85 -12.95 21.96 26.28
CA ILE A 85 -13.87 22.76 27.12
C ILE A 85 -14.28 22.00 28.39
N LYS A 86 -14.52 20.69 28.29
CA LYS A 86 -14.87 19.88 29.46
C LYS A 86 -13.71 19.80 30.46
N MET A 87 -12.47 19.72 29.98
CA MET A 87 -11.26 19.74 30.80
C MET A 87 -11.22 20.96 31.72
N THR A 88 -11.44 22.17 31.18
CA THR A 88 -11.35 23.42 31.95
C THR A 88 -12.45 23.58 33.01
N LYS A 89 -13.60 22.91 32.83
CA LYS A 89 -14.74 22.97 33.75
C LYS A 89 -14.68 21.93 34.87
N SER A 90 -13.90 20.87 34.69
CA SER A 90 -13.97 19.67 35.52
C SER A 90 -13.26 19.79 36.87
N GLY A 91 -12.45 20.82 37.11
CA GLY A 91 -11.78 21.07 38.40
C GLY A 91 -10.72 20.03 38.80
N TYR A 92 -10.57 18.93 38.07
CA TYR A 92 -9.48 17.98 38.24
C TYR A 92 -8.15 18.70 38.00
N SER A 93 -7.19 18.50 38.91
CA SER A 93 -5.79 18.91 38.71
C SER A 93 -5.40 18.56 37.29
N ILE A 94 -5.01 19.56 36.49
CA ILE A 94 -4.75 19.42 35.06
C ILE A 94 -3.92 18.17 34.84
N ASP A 95 -4.63 17.15 34.39
CA ASP A 95 -4.14 15.80 34.29
C ASP A 95 -3.28 15.81 33.04
N THR A 96 -1.98 16.00 33.22
CA THR A 96 -0.99 16.06 32.12
C THR A 96 -1.20 14.93 31.12
N LEU A 97 -1.68 13.78 31.58
CA LEU A 97 -2.10 12.65 30.77
C LEU A 97 -3.29 12.97 29.84
N TYR A 98 -4.31 13.68 30.31
CA TYR A 98 -5.48 14.06 29.52
C TYR A 98 -5.12 15.11 28.45
N ALA A 99 -4.31 16.11 28.81
CA ALA A 99 -3.79 17.10 27.86
C ALA A 99 -2.96 16.41 26.76
N LYS A 100 -2.05 15.51 27.15
CA LYS A 100 -1.25 14.71 26.23
C LYS A 100 -2.12 13.87 25.29
N LYS A 101 -3.16 13.21 25.81
CA LYS A 101 -4.10 12.43 24.96
C LYS A 101 -4.83 13.33 23.95
N ILE A 102 -5.21 14.55 24.34
CA ILE A 102 -5.81 15.52 23.41
C ILE A 102 -4.84 15.89 22.28
N GLU A 103 -3.57 16.16 22.60
CA GLU A 103 -2.54 16.44 21.60
C GLU A 103 -2.31 15.26 20.66
N GLU A 104 -2.28 14.03 21.19
CA GLU A 104 -2.17 12.80 20.40
C GLU A 104 -3.36 12.65 19.43
N LEU A 105 -4.58 12.99 19.85
CA LEU A 105 -5.76 12.99 18.98
C LEU A 105 -5.65 14.03 17.84
N GLU A 106 -5.14 15.22 18.14
CA GLU A 106 -4.92 16.27 17.14
C GLU A 106 -3.86 15.86 16.12
N GLN A 107 -2.77 15.26 16.59
CA GLN A 107 -1.70 14.77 15.74
C GLN A 107 -2.18 13.61 14.84
N LYS A 108 -2.94 12.65 15.37
CA LYS A 108 -3.52 11.56 14.57
C LYS A 108 -4.46 12.08 13.47
N ASN A 109 -5.33 13.04 13.80
CA ASN A 109 -6.16 13.73 12.80
C ASN A 109 -5.30 14.36 11.69
N LYS A 110 -4.24 15.08 12.05
CA LYS A 110 -3.34 15.72 11.08
C LYS A 110 -2.65 14.68 10.20
N ASN A 111 -2.14 13.60 10.78
CA ASN A 111 -1.45 12.53 10.06
C ASN A 111 -2.36 11.85 9.05
N ILE A 112 -3.61 11.52 9.43
CA ILE A 112 -4.58 10.93 8.50
C ILE A 112 -4.87 11.87 7.34
N LYS A 113 -5.06 13.17 7.62
CA LYS A 113 -5.26 14.17 6.56
C LYS A 113 -4.07 14.24 5.60
N ILE A 114 -2.84 14.27 6.14
CA ILE A 114 -1.62 14.30 5.32
C ILE A 114 -1.54 13.04 4.47
N LYS A 115 -1.70 11.84 5.05
CA LYS A 115 -1.65 10.55 4.34
C LYS A 115 -2.62 10.53 3.15
N VAL A 116 -3.84 11.03 3.37
CA VAL A 116 -4.84 11.17 2.31
C VAL A 116 -4.37 12.21 1.29
N ASP A 117 -4.09 13.45 1.69
CA ASP A 117 -3.73 14.49 0.72
C ASP A 117 -2.43 14.20 -0.07
N SER A 118 -1.50 13.41 0.49
CA SER A 118 -0.26 13.00 -0.15
C SER A 118 -0.37 11.73 -1.00
N TYR A 119 -1.47 10.98 -0.89
CA TYR A 119 -1.64 9.76 -1.68
C TYR A 119 -1.74 10.14 -3.16
N LYS A 120 -0.71 9.73 -3.91
CA LYS A 120 -0.69 9.83 -5.36
C LYS A 120 -1.26 8.53 -5.89
N ASN A 121 -2.33 8.64 -6.67
CA ASN A 121 -2.98 7.48 -7.30
C ASN A 121 -2.20 7.01 -8.54
N ASP A 122 -0.87 7.01 -8.48
CA ASP A 122 0.04 6.76 -9.60
C ASP A 122 0.86 5.48 -9.49
N THR A 123 0.75 4.71 -8.41
CA THR A 123 1.48 3.43 -8.24
C THR A 123 0.55 2.21 -8.21
N THR A 124 0.99 1.13 -8.88
CA THR A 124 0.19 -0.03 -9.29
C THR A 124 -0.12 -1.06 -8.20
N ASP A 125 0.51 -0.96 -7.02
CA ASP A 125 0.35 -1.92 -5.91
C ASP A 125 0.01 -1.29 -4.55
N ASP A 126 -0.10 0.04 -4.47
CA ASP A 126 -0.27 0.74 -3.19
C ASP A 126 -1.72 0.98 -2.77
N TRP A 127 -2.71 0.77 -3.65
CA TRP A 127 -4.10 1.14 -3.34
C TRP A 127 -4.69 0.33 -2.18
N GLU A 128 -4.54 -0.99 -2.21
CA GLU A 128 -5.08 -1.86 -1.17
C GLU A 128 -4.31 -1.70 0.16
N LEU A 129 -3.00 -1.42 0.09
CA LEU A 129 -2.21 -1.10 1.26
C LEU A 129 -2.65 0.23 1.88
N PHE A 130 -2.79 1.26 1.05
CA PHE A 130 -3.30 2.57 1.45
C PHE A 130 -4.66 2.46 2.14
N LYS A 131 -5.62 1.74 1.55
CA LYS A 131 -6.95 1.55 2.15
C LYS A 131 -6.87 0.86 3.50
N ARG A 132 -6.06 -0.20 3.61
CA ARG A 132 -5.87 -0.96 4.85
C ARG A 132 -5.32 -0.06 5.96
N GLU A 133 -4.28 0.70 5.66
CA GLU A 133 -3.69 1.64 6.61
C GLU A 133 -4.64 2.77 6.99
N TYR A 134 -5.33 3.36 6.02
CA TYR A 134 -6.32 4.41 6.27
C TYR A 134 -7.43 3.91 7.20
N ILE A 135 -7.98 2.71 6.96
CA ILE A 135 -8.99 2.10 7.81
C ILE A 135 -8.45 1.85 9.22
N HIS A 136 -7.23 1.33 9.32
CA HIS A 136 -6.56 1.12 10.60
C HIS A 136 -6.44 2.43 11.40
N ASP A 137 -5.91 3.49 10.78
CA ASP A 137 -5.66 4.77 11.44
C ASP A 137 -6.97 5.44 11.90
N ILE A 138 -8.03 5.35 11.09
CA ILE A 138 -9.36 5.85 11.44
C ILE A 138 -9.96 5.08 12.62
N ASN A 139 -9.81 3.76 12.64
CA ASN A 139 -10.31 2.91 13.74
C ASN A 139 -9.57 3.21 15.04
N GLU A 140 -8.24 3.37 14.96
CA GLU A 140 -7.42 3.71 16.11
C GLU A 140 -7.78 5.08 16.68
N LEU A 141 -7.98 6.08 15.81
CA LEU A 141 -8.43 7.41 16.22
C LEU A 141 -9.80 7.36 16.89
N ASN A 142 -10.77 6.63 16.32
CA ASN A 142 -12.10 6.49 16.90
C ASN A 142 -12.05 5.83 18.29
N ARG A 143 -11.18 4.83 18.49
CA ARG A 143 -10.95 4.20 19.79
C ARG A 143 -10.37 5.20 20.79
N ALA A 144 -9.33 5.93 20.40
CA ALA A 144 -8.69 6.93 21.26
C ALA A 144 -9.66 8.04 21.70
N ILE A 145 -10.52 8.54 20.80
CA ILE A 145 -11.55 9.54 21.14
C ILE A 145 -12.53 8.98 22.19
N LYS A 146 -12.95 7.73 22.06
CA LYS A 146 -13.85 7.08 23.02
C LYS A 146 -13.18 6.93 24.39
N GLU A 147 -11.93 6.49 24.44
CA GLU A 147 -11.17 6.32 25.68
C GLU A 147 -11.02 7.63 26.46
N VAL A 148 -10.68 8.73 25.77
CA VAL A 148 -10.60 10.07 26.37
C VAL A 148 -11.96 10.52 26.89
N THR A 149 -13.04 10.24 26.15
CA THR A 149 -14.40 10.59 26.56
C THR A 149 -14.87 9.82 27.80
N VAL A 150 -14.48 8.54 27.93
CA VAL A 150 -14.81 7.69 29.10
C VAL A 150 -14.00 8.09 30.32
N TYR A 151 -12.72 8.43 30.14
CA TYR A 151 -11.86 8.90 31.23
C TYR A 151 -12.45 10.10 31.96
N ASN A 152 -12.99 11.08 31.21
CA ASN A 152 -13.61 12.28 31.75
C ASN A 152 -14.99 12.06 32.42
N LYS A 153 -15.48 10.82 32.50
CA LYS A 153 -16.72 10.48 33.24
C LYS A 153 -16.46 9.85 34.62
N LYS A 154 -15.21 9.47 34.91
CA LYS A 154 -14.79 8.93 36.21
C LYS A 154 -14.19 10.07 37.04
#